data_AF-A0A7G6RNZ3-F1
#
_entry.id   AF-A0A7G6RNZ3-F1
#
_cell.length_a   1.000
_cell.length_b   1.000
_cell.length_c   1.000
_cell.angle_alpha   90.00
_cell.angle_beta   90.00
_cell.angle_gamma   90.00
#
_symmetry.space_group_name_H-M   'P 1'
#
loop_
_entity.id
_entity.type
_entity.pdbx_description
1 polymer ?
#
loop_
_entity_poly.entity_id
_entity_poly.type
_entity_poly.pdbx_seq_one_letter_code
_entity_poly.pdbx_strand_id
1 'polypeptide(L)'
;MLARFRIQTKVLIFIVPFIVSIVAVGITGLYATDTLRGRMTVSNNIVQSLSGFKEVSAAMTDFLANATVERRDLAAEKLNEQISILSNTMSDLKPGAAGRDTIEASLATSQDIAESIKQLWSEQEHKTAVVVQLRTQLDGITSLQKRIGAETETLAAQFTRKEFDTKIVLRQANRVAKAAGFLDSLVSAFQTRPDGNAKFDYLASQMTGLRNQQHALVDSLSNQPALNRTLSATIDTLSQIIAMRRQVGDLRRCDFRCRPGTLGHIR
;
A
#
# COMPACT_ATOMS: atom_id res chain seq x y z
N MET A 1 -21.94 -93.54 41.04
CA MET A 1 -22.56 -93.76 39.73
C MET A 1 -21.72 -92.99 38.70
N LEU A 2 -20.97 -93.54 37.74
CA LEU A 2 -20.83 -94.86 37.15
C LEU A 2 -19.32 -95.20 37.05
N ALA A 3 -18.89 -96.22 37.77
CA ALA A 3 -17.77 -97.05 37.38
C ALA A 3 -18.22 -97.87 36.16
N ARG A 4 -18.02 -97.34 34.94
CA ARG A 4 -18.07 -98.08 33.67
C ARG A 4 -17.67 -97.18 32.49
N PHE A 5 -16.42 -96.76 32.43
CA PHE A 5 -15.84 -96.37 31.14
C PHE A 5 -14.58 -97.20 30.95
N ARG A 6 -14.57 -97.96 29.85
CA ARG A 6 -13.49 -98.88 29.47
C ARG A 6 -12.16 -98.16 29.60
N ILE A 7 -11.10 -98.90 29.91
CA ILE A 7 -9.71 -98.41 29.92
C ILE A 7 -9.37 -97.63 28.63
N GLN A 8 -10.04 -97.95 27.52
CA GLN A 8 -10.01 -97.21 26.26
C GLN A 8 -10.38 -95.71 26.37
N THR A 9 -11.34 -95.30 27.20
CA THR A 9 -11.76 -93.89 27.31
C THR A 9 -10.74 -93.04 28.07
N LYS A 10 -9.97 -93.63 29.00
CA LYS A 10 -8.86 -92.95 29.68
C LYS A 10 -7.70 -92.66 28.73
N VAL A 11 -7.40 -93.59 27.82
CA VAL A 11 -6.35 -93.41 26.80
C VAL A 11 -6.79 -92.35 25.78
N LEU A 12 -8.05 -92.35 25.39
CA LEU A 12 -8.60 -91.41 24.39
C LEU A 12 -8.52 -89.95 24.87
N ILE A 13 -8.72 -89.67 26.16
CA ILE A 13 -8.64 -88.31 26.71
C ILE A 13 -7.21 -87.74 26.70
N PHE A 14 -6.19 -88.59 26.71
CA PHE A 14 -4.79 -88.20 26.64
C PHE A 14 -4.27 -88.10 25.20
N ILE A 15 -4.76 -88.94 24.29
CA ILE A 15 -4.25 -89.02 22.92
C ILE A 15 -4.90 -87.98 21.99
N VAL A 16 -6.16 -87.58 22.24
CA VAL A 16 -6.85 -86.57 21.43
C VAL A 16 -6.13 -85.20 21.44
N PRO A 17 -5.77 -84.60 22.59
CA PRO A 17 -5.04 -83.32 22.57
C PRO A 17 -3.64 -83.46 21.95
N PHE A 18 -3.02 -84.64 22.03
CA PHE A 18 -1.73 -84.93 21.42
C PHE A 18 -1.80 -85.00 19.89
N ILE A 19 -2.83 -85.66 19.34
CA ILE A 19 -3.08 -85.70 17.89
C ILE A 19 -3.45 -84.30 17.37
N VAL A 20 -4.27 -83.53 18.12
CA VAL A 20 -4.58 -82.14 17.76
C VAL A 20 -3.33 -81.27 17.74
N SER A 21 -2.40 -81.47 18.69
CA SER A 21 -1.13 -80.74 18.71
C SER A 21 -0.21 -81.13 17.55
N ILE A 22 -0.17 -82.41 17.16
CA ILE A 22 0.60 -82.88 15.99
C ILE A 22 -0.03 -82.35 14.69
N VAL A 23 -1.36 -82.30 14.59
CA VAL A 23 -2.07 -81.72 13.43
C VAL A 23 -1.87 -80.20 13.36
N ALA A 24 -1.88 -79.49 14.50
CA ALA A 24 -1.59 -78.06 14.55
C ALA A 24 -0.15 -77.77 14.09
N VAL A 25 0.83 -78.52 14.58
CA VAL A 25 2.23 -78.40 14.13
C VAL A 25 2.39 -78.89 12.69
N GLY A 26 1.59 -79.86 12.22
CA GLY A 26 1.54 -80.31 10.83
C GLY A 26 0.97 -79.26 9.88
N ILE A 27 -0.04 -78.49 10.31
CA ILE A 27 -0.57 -77.33 9.58
C ILE A 27 0.49 -76.21 9.54
N THR A 28 1.17 -75.92 10.66
CA THR A 28 2.28 -74.96 10.66
C THR A 28 3.47 -75.44 9.82
N GLY A 29 3.74 -76.74 9.77
CA GLY A 29 4.73 -77.37 8.91
C GLY A 29 4.33 -77.32 7.42
N LEU A 30 3.04 -77.43 7.10
CA LEU A 30 2.50 -77.22 5.75
C LEU A 30 2.57 -75.74 5.34
N TYR A 31 2.35 -74.79 6.25
CA TYR A 31 2.57 -73.36 6.02
C TYR A 31 4.06 -73.02 5.82
N ALA A 32 4.96 -73.65 6.56
CA ALA A 32 6.41 -73.52 6.34
C ALA A 32 6.85 -74.18 5.01
N THR A 33 6.21 -75.27 4.61
CA THR A 33 6.51 -75.98 3.36
C THR A 33 5.94 -75.25 2.14
N ASP A 34 4.80 -74.55 2.25
CA ASP A 34 4.30 -73.67 1.18
C ASP A 34 5.20 -72.42 1.02
N THR A 35 5.99 -72.08 2.04
CA THR A 35 7.07 -71.08 1.98
C THR A 35 8.35 -71.62 1.31
N LEU A 36 8.48 -72.94 1.10
CA LEU A 36 9.60 -73.56 0.37
C LEU A 36 9.24 -74.23 -0.96
N ARG A 37 7.95 -74.50 -1.24
CA ARG A 37 7.48 -75.11 -2.51
C ARG A 37 6.68 -74.18 -3.43
N GLY A 38 6.36 -72.96 -2.99
CA GLY A 38 5.85 -71.89 -3.86
C GLY A 38 6.91 -71.24 -4.78
N ARG A 39 8.10 -71.81 -4.92
CA ARG A 39 9.10 -71.38 -5.91
C ARG A 39 9.08 -72.28 -7.16
N MET A 40 7.95 -72.36 -7.88
CA MET A 40 8.05 -72.57 -9.34
C MET A 40 6.83 -72.22 -10.20
N THR A 41 5.70 -71.70 -9.68
CA THR A 41 4.56 -71.34 -10.56
C THR A 41 3.69 -70.16 -10.10
N VAL A 42 4.08 -69.41 -9.06
CA VAL A 42 3.36 -68.19 -8.60
C VAL A 42 4.36 -67.06 -8.31
N SER A 43 5.12 -66.63 -9.33
CA SER A 43 6.09 -65.53 -9.17
C SER A 43 5.78 -64.26 -9.97
N ASN A 44 4.76 -64.24 -10.84
CA ASN A 44 4.51 -63.05 -11.67
C ASN A 44 3.52 -62.06 -11.04
N ASN A 45 2.39 -62.53 -10.50
CA ASN A 45 1.29 -61.63 -10.10
C ASN A 45 1.46 -60.97 -8.71
N ILE A 46 2.17 -61.61 -7.77
CA ILE A 46 2.39 -61.05 -6.42
C ILE A 46 3.52 -60.01 -6.43
N VAL A 47 4.57 -60.22 -7.22
CA VAL A 47 5.68 -59.26 -7.39
C VAL A 47 5.20 -57.98 -8.10
N GLN A 48 4.28 -58.12 -9.05
CA GLN A 48 3.71 -56.99 -9.78
C GLN A 48 2.74 -56.15 -8.92
N SER A 49 1.93 -56.79 -8.07
CA SER A 49 1.03 -56.08 -7.14
C SER A 49 1.79 -55.36 -6.00
N LEU A 50 2.88 -55.96 -5.50
CA LEU A 50 3.73 -55.36 -4.46
C LEU A 50 4.62 -54.21 -5.01
N SER A 51 5.10 -54.30 -6.26
CA SER A 51 5.78 -53.18 -6.93
C SER A 51 4.83 -52.02 -7.17
N GLY A 52 3.59 -52.32 -7.58
CA GLY A 52 2.56 -51.34 -7.83
C GLY A 52 2.21 -50.44 -6.64
N PHE A 53 2.00 -51.03 -5.45
CA PHE A 53 1.76 -50.23 -4.23
C PHE A 53 2.98 -49.44 -3.78
N LYS A 54 4.19 -49.96 -3.99
CA LYS A 54 5.44 -49.22 -3.71
C LYS A 54 5.58 -48.00 -4.63
N GLU A 55 5.23 -48.14 -5.91
CA GLU A 55 5.24 -47.05 -6.88
C GLU A 55 4.20 -45.97 -6.53
N VAL A 56 2.99 -46.36 -6.12
CA VAL A 56 1.97 -45.43 -5.60
C VAL A 56 2.45 -44.70 -4.35
N SER A 57 3.03 -45.42 -3.39
CA SER A 57 3.55 -44.84 -2.15
C SER A 57 4.72 -43.87 -2.41
N ALA A 58 5.61 -44.21 -3.34
CA ALA A 58 6.70 -43.33 -3.76
C ALA A 58 6.17 -42.04 -4.42
N ALA A 59 5.22 -42.18 -5.36
CA ALA A 59 4.59 -41.05 -6.03
C ALA A 59 3.85 -40.12 -5.07
N MET A 60 3.14 -40.68 -4.08
CA MET A 60 2.48 -39.89 -3.01
C MET A 60 3.49 -39.17 -2.13
N THR A 61 4.58 -39.84 -1.75
CA THR A 61 5.63 -39.21 -0.94
C THR A 61 6.27 -38.06 -1.71
N ASP A 62 6.50 -38.23 -3.01
CA ASP A 62 7.05 -37.19 -3.88
C ASP A 62 6.10 -36.01 -4.08
N PHE A 63 4.79 -36.24 -4.16
CA PHE A 63 3.76 -35.20 -4.21
C PHE A 63 3.68 -34.43 -2.89
N LEU A 64 3.69 -35.12 -1.75
CA LEU A 64 3.66 -34.49 -0.43
C LEU A 64 4.93 -33.68 -0.14
N ALA A 65 6.09 -34.13 -0.63
CA ALA A 65 7.35 -33.41 -0.52
C ALA A 65 7.40 -32.18 -1.43
N ASN A 66 6.85 -32.27 -2.64
CA ASN A 66 6.77 -31.16 -3.59
C ASN A 66 5.45 -31.21 -4.36
N ALA A 67 4.49 -30.39 -3.94
CA ALA A 67 3.16 -30.33 -4.54
C ALA A 67 3.19 -29.54 -5.86
N THR A 68 3.55 -30.22 -6.96
CA THR A 68 3.43 -29.70 -8.34
C THR A 68 2.31 -30.41 -9.10
N VAL A 69 1.84 -29.81 -10.21
CA VAL A 69 0.78 -30.38 -11.04
C VAL A 69 1.20 -31.75 -11.59
N GLU A 70 2.44 -31.85 -12.06
CA GLU A 70 3.00 -33.06 -12.66
C GLU A 70 3.08 -34.20 -11.64
N ARG A 71 3.49 -33.89 -10.40
CA ARG A 71 3.60 -34.88 -9.32
C ARG A 71 2.24 -35.31 -8.79
N ARG A 72 1.26 -34.40 -8.73
CA ARG A 72 -0.14 -34.72 -8.44
C ARG A 72 -0.70 -35.70 -9.46
N ASP A 73 -0.52 -35.38 -10.74
CA ASP A 73 -1.06 -36.18 -11.84
C ASP A 73 -0.45 -37.57 -11.88
N LEU A 74 0.86 -37.65 -11.69
CA LEU A 74 1.57 -38.93 -11.59
C LEU A 74 1.10 -39.76 -10.37
N ALA A 75 0.89 -39.15 -9.21
CA ALA A 75 0.36 -39.84 -8.03
C ALA A 75 -1.10 -40.32 -8.23
N ALA A 76 -1.95 -39.48 -8.86
CA ALA A 76 -3.33 -39.82 -9.16
C ALA A 76 -3.43 -40.91 -10.23
N GLU A 77 -2.59 -40.86 -11.27
CA GLU A 77 -2.51 -41.86 -12.32
C GLU A 77 -2.11 -43.23 -11.74
N LYS A 78 -1.01 -43.28 -10.98
CA LYS A 78 -0.53 -44.53 -10.35
C LYS A 78 -1.55 -45.12 -9.39
N LEU A 79 -2.25 -44.28 -8.63
CA LEU A 79 -3.30 -44.71 -7.71
C LEU A 79 -4.52 -45.26 -8.46
N ASN A 80 -4.94 -44.61 -9.55
CA ASN A 80 -6.05 -45.08 -10.38
C ASN A 80 -5.72 -46.38 -11.11
N GLU A 81 -4.48 -46.55 -11.58
CA GLU A 81 -3.99 -47.82 -12.12
C GLU A 81 -4.14 -48.94 -11.09
N GLN A 82 -3.77 -48.71 -9.82
CA GLN A 82 -3.96 -49.71 -8.77
C GLN A 82 -5.42 -49.97 -8.41
N ILE A 83 -6.26 -48.93 -8.32
CA ILE A 83 -7.70 -49.09 -8.10
C ILE A 83 -8.32 -49.96 -9.21
N SER A 84 -7.91 -49.75 -10.47
CA SER A 84 -8.37 -50.55 -11.61
C SER A 84 -7.95 -52.01 -11.49
N ILE A 85 -6.68 -52.27 -11.13
CA ILE A 85 -6.17 -53.64 -10.91
C ILE A 85 -6.92 -54.35 -9.77
N LEU A 86 -7.15 -53.66 -8.64
CA LEU A 86 -7.90 -54.22 -7.51
C LEU A 86 -9.37 -54.46 -7.86
N SER A 87 -10.00 -53.54 -8.60
CA SER A 87 -11.39 -53.68 -9.06
C SER A 87 -11.56 -54.87 -10.02
N ASN A 88 -10.64 -55.05 -10.97
CA ASN A 88 -10.67 -56.18 -11.90
C ASN A 88 -10.48 -57.50 -11.14
N THR A 89 -9.53 -57.54 -10.20
CA THR A 89 -9.32 -58.70 -9.33
C THR A 89 -10.60 -59.02 -8.53
N MET A 90 -11.26 -58.00 -7.96
CA MET A 90 -12.52 -58.15 -7.22
C MET A 90 -13.67 -58.69 -8.09
N SER A 91 -13.72 -58.32 -9.37
CA SER A 91 -14.72 -58.81 -10.33
C SER A 91 -14.50 -60.28 -10.69
N ASP A 92 -13.26 -60.75 -10.69
CA ASP A 92 -12.91 -62.14 -11.01
C ASP A 92 -13.13 -63.11 -9.84
N LEU A 93 -13.22 -62.61 -8.60
CA LEU A 93 -13.50 -63.42 -7.41
C LEU A 93 -15.00 -63.73 -7.25
N LYS A 94 -15.34 -64.99 -6.92
CA LYS A 94 -16.72 -65.38 -6.58
C LYS A 94 -17.22 -64.69 -5.29
N PRO A 95 -18.54 -64.48 -5.14
CA PRO A 95 -19.12 -63.98 -3.89
C PRO A 95 -18.75 -64.92 -2.72
N GLY A 96 -18.22 -64.36 -1.62
CA GLY A 96 -17.80 -65.12 -0.44
C GLY A 96 -16.44 -65.82 -0.54
N ALA A 97 -15.64 -65.56 -1.58
CA ALA A 97 -14.27 -66.06 -1.66
C ALA A 97 -13.41 -65.48 -0.52
N ALA A 98 -12.58 -66.32 0.11
CA ALA A 98 -11.66 -65.89 1.16
C ALA A 98 -10.73 -64.77 0.65
N GLY A 99 -10.65 -63.65 1.37
CA GLY A 99 -9.84 -62.49 1.00
C GLY A 99 -10.56 -61.41 0.18
N ARG A 100 -11.83 -61.65 -0.21
CA ARG A 100 -12.66 -60.65 -0.92
C ARG A 100 -12.88 -59.38 -0.08
N ASP A 101 -13.23 -59.54 1.19
CA ASP A 101 -13.43 -58.41 2.13
C ASP A 101 -12.17 -57.55 2.28
N THR A 102 -10.99 -58.18 2.23
CA THR A 102 -9.69 -57.48 2.31
C THR A 102 -9.40 -56.65 1.07
N ILE A 103 -9.76 -57.16 -0.12
CA ILE A 103 -9.65 -56.43 -1.39
C ILE A 103 -10.65 -55.27 -1.43
N GLU A 104 -11.87 -55.48 -0.94
CA GLU A 104 -12.90 -54.44 -0.82
C GLU A 104 -12.45 -53.29 0.08
N ALA A 105 -11.93 -53.62 1.28
CA ALA A 105 -11.38 -52.62 2.20
C ALA A 105 -10.19 -51.86 1.61
N SER A 106 -9.31 -52.54 0.86
CA SER A 106 -8.16 -51.91 0.19
C SER A 106 -8.59 -50.99 -0.96
N LEU A 107 -9.65 -51.36 -1.69
CA LEU A 107 -10.24 -50.53 -2.74
C LEU A 107 -10.86 -49.26 -2.16
N ALA A 108 -11.65 -49.40 -1.09
CA ALA A 108 -12.24 -48.26 -0.37
C ALA A 108 -11.16 -47.31 0.16
N THR A 109 -10.12 -47.87 0.81
CA THR A 109 -9.00 -47.07 1.33
C THR A 109 -8.25 -46.34 0.20
N SER A 110 -8.07 -46.99 -0.95
CA SER A 110 -7.39 -46.36 -2.10
C SER A 110 -8.23 -45.22 -2.70
N GLN A 111 -9.56 -45.36 -2.71
CA GLN A 111 -10.48 -44.30 -3.14
C GLN A 111 -10.45 -43.10 -2.18
N ASP A 112 -10.44 -43.34 -0.86
CA ASP A 112 -10.31 -42.28 0.16
C ASP A 112 -8.99 -41.51 0.02
N ILE A 113 -7.89 -42.21 -0.29
CA ILE A 113 -6.61 -41.57 -0.55
C ILE A 113 -6.66 -40.71 -1.82
N ALA A 114 -7.35 -41.17 -2.87
CA ALA A 114 -7.52 -40.39 -4.11
C ALA A 114 -8.29 -39.10 -3.85
N GLU A 115 -9.30 -39.15 -2.98
CA GLU A 115 -10.05 -37.97 -2.56
C GLU A 115 -9.21 -37.02 -1.69
N SER A 116 -8.39 -37.57 -0.80
CA SER A 116 -7.46 -36.80 0.03
C SER A 116 -6.41 -36.02 -0.81
N ILE A 117 -5.89 -36.62 -1.89
CA ILE A 117 -4.99 -35.93 -2.83
C ILE A 117 -5.68 -34.73 -3.48
N LYS A 118 -6.96 -34.87 -3.87
CA LYS A 118 -7.73 -33.77 -4.45
C LYS A 118 -7.94 -32.64 -3.44
N GLN A 119 -8.25 -32.96 -2.19
CA GLN A 119 -8.42 -31.97 -1.12
C GLN A 119 -7.11 -31.21 -0.85
N LEU A 120 -5.99 -31.91 -0.71
CA LEU A 120 -4.67 -31.29 -0.53
C LEU A 120 -4.27 -30.39 -1.70
N TRP A 121 -4.61 -30.78 -2.93
CA TRP A 121 -4.38 -29.95 -4.11
C TRP A 121 -5.21 -28.67 -4.09
N SER A 122 -6.50 -28.78 -3.75
CA SER A 122 -7.38 -27.61 -3.61
C SER A 122 -6.87 -26.64 -2.55
N GLU A 123 -6.35 -27.14 -1.42
CA GLU A 123 -5.69 -26.30 -0.42
C GLU A 123 -4.42 -25.62 -0.97
N GLN A 124 -3.61 -26.32 -1.76
CA GLN A 124 -2.41 -25.76 -2.36
C GLN A 124 -2.71 -24.68 -3.40
N GLU A 125 -3.75 -24.88 -4.21
CA GLU A 125 -4.27 -23.86 -5.14
C GLU A 125 -4.75 -22.62 -4.39
N HIS A 126 -5.51 -22.82 -3.31
CA HIS A 126 -5.97 -21.73 -2.46
C HIS A 126 -4.80 -20.97 -1.83
N LYS A 127 -3.80 -21.66 -1.27
CA LYS A 127 -2.58 -21.03 -0.72
C LYS A 127 -1.84 -20.21 -1.79
N THR A 128 -1.69 -20.77 -2.99
CA THR A 128 -1.01 -20.08 -4.10
C THR A 128 -1.78 -18.84 -4.54
N ALA A 129 -3.11 -18.94 -4.68
CA ALA A 129 -3.97 -17.82 -5.03
C ALA A 129 -3.90 -16.69 -3.98
N VAL A 130 -3.95 -17.03 -2.69
CA VAL A 130 -3.82 -16.07 -1.59
C VAL A 130 -2.45 -15.37 -1.61
N VAL A 131 -1.36 -16.10 -1.85
CA VAL A 131 -0.02 -15.52 -1.95
C VAL A 131 0.08 -14.54 -3.13
N VAL A 132 -0.49 -14.88 -4.29
CA VAL A 132 -0.53 -13.96 -5.45
C VAL A 132 -1.34 -12.71 -5.12
N GLN A 133 -2.53 -12.87 -4.51
CA GLN A 133 -3.37 -11.74 -4.13
C GLN A 133 -2.69 -10.83 -3.10
N LEU A 134 -1.98 -11.40 -2.12
CA LEU A 134 -1.22 -10.65 -1.13
C LEU A 134 -0.09 -9.83 -1.79
N ARG A 135 0.65 -10.42 -2.73
CA ARG A 135 1.68 -9.70 -3.51
C ARG A 135 1.08 -8.52 -4.26
N THR A 136 -0.03 -8.74 -4.98
CA THR A 136 -0.74 -7.67 -5.69
C THR A 136 -1.21 -6.56 -4.74
N GLN A 137 -1.71 -6.89 -3.55
CA GLN A 137 -2.12 -5.89 -2.57
C GLN A 137 -0.93 -5.10 -2.00
N LEU A 138 0.20 -5.76 -1.71
CA LEU A 138 1.43 -5.09 -1.26
C LEU A 138 1.98 -4.14 -2.33
N ASP A 139 1.97 -4.55 -3.60
CA ASP A 139 2.34 -3.67 -4.71
C ASP A 139 1.38 -2.47 -4.82
N GLY A 140 0.08 -2.68 -4.61
CA GLY A 140 -0.91 -1.63 -4.51
C GLY A 140 -0.60 -0.62 -3.38
N ILE A 141 -0.30 -1.10 -2.17
CA ILE A 141 0.05 -0.27 -1.01
C ILE A 141 1.33 0.54 -1.27
N THR A 142 2.38 -0.08 -1.81
CA THR A 142 3.64 0.62 -2.10
C THR A 142 3.45 1.70 -3.18
N SER A 143 2.60 1.45 -4.18
CA SER A 143 2.24 2.46 -5.18
C SER A 143 1.48 3.64 -4.55
N LEU A 144 0.57 3.36 -3.61
CA LEU A 144 -0.19 4.38 -2.90
C LEU A 144 0.73 5.21 -2.00
N GLN A 145 1.66 4.58 -1.30
CA GLN A 145 2.67 5.27 -0.48
C GLN A 145 3.53 6.23 -1.33
N LYS A 146 3.97 5.80 -2.53
CA LYS A 146 4.70 6.67 -3.46
C LYS A 146 3.85 7.87 -3.91
N ARG A 147 2.58 7.65 -4.22
CA ARG A 147 1.65 8.71 -4.63
C ARG A 147 1.40 9.71 -3.49
N ILE A 148 1.13 9.24 -2.27
CA ILE A 148 0.94 10.10 -1.11
C ILE A 148 2.21 10.91 -0.83
N GLY A 149 3.40 10.30 -0.94
CA GLY A 149 4.67 11.02 -0.79
C GLY A 149 4.82 12.15 -1.82
N ALA A 150 4.58 11.87 -3.10
CA ALA A 150 4.64 12.88 -4.16
C ALA A 150 3.62 14.00 -3.96
N GLU A 151 2.37 13.66 -3.64
CA GLU A 151 1.32 14.66 -3.35
C GLU A 151 1.63 15.50 -2.11
N THR A 152 2.29 14.92 -1.11
CA THR A 152 2.71 15.66 0.10
C THR A 152 3.82 16.66 -0.24
N GLU A 153 4.78 16.27 -1.07
CA GLU A 153 5.86 17.16 -1.51
C GLU A 153 5.33 18.32 -2.38
N THR A 154 4.43 18.02 -3.33
CA THR A 154 3.79 19.05 -4.15
C THR A 154 2.96 20.00 -3.29
N LEU A 155 2.20 19.46 -2.34
CA LEU A 155 1.40 20.25 -1.40
C LEU A 155 2.29 21.15 -0.53
N ALA A 156 3.39 20.65 0.01
CA ALA A 156 4.35 21.44 0.79
C ALA A 156 4.98 22.57 -0.04
N ALA A 157 5.35 22.29 -1.30
CA ALA A 157 5.86 23.30 -2.23
C ALA A 157 4.80 24.37 -2.54
N GLN A 158 3.54 23.97 -2.75
CA GLN A 158 2.43 24.89 -2.98
C GLN A 158 2.11 25.76 -1.75
N PHE A 159 2.13 25.20 -0.55
CA PHE A 159 1.92 25.96 0.69
C PHE A 159 3.00 27.02 0.89
N THR A 160 4.27 26.64 0.71
CA THR A 160 5.40 27.57 0.87
C THR A 160 5.30 28.74 -0.13
N ARG A 161 4.93 28.44 -1.39
CA ARG A 161 4.69 29.47 -2.42
C ARG A 161 3.51 30.37 -2.06
N LYS A 162 2.36 29.80 -1.69
CA LYS A 162 1.18 30.58 -1.30
C LYS A 162 1.42 31.43 -0.05
N GLU A 163 2.18 30.93 0.91
CA GLU A 163 2.55 31.69 2.10
C GLU A 163 3.43 32.89 1.72
N PHE A 164 4.43 32.67 0.86
CA PHE A 164 5.29 33.73 0.35
C PHE A 164 4.50 34.79 -0.43
N ASP A 165 3.63 34.35 -1.35
CA ASP A 165 2.76 35.23 -2.15
C ASP A 165 1.81 36.05 -1.25
N THR A 166 1.18 35.39 -0.27
CA THR A 166 0.28 36.05 0.68
C THR A 166 1.03 37.08 1.53
N LYS A 167 2.25 36.76 1.99
CA LYS A 167 3.11 37.71 2.72
C LYS A 167 3.50 38.91 1.86
N ILE A 168 3.77 38.70 0.57
CA ILE A 168 4.02 39.80 -0.37
C ILE A 168 2.78 40.69 -0.49
N VAL A 169 1.62 40.11 -0.75
CA VAL A 169 0.37 40.86 -0.89
C VAL A 169 0.02 41.62 0.39
N LEU A 170 0.17 41.01 1.57
CA LEU A 170 -0.04 41.69 2.87
C LEU A 170 0.92 42.86 3.08
N ARG A 171 2.20 42.71 2.71
CA ARG A 171 3.18 43.81 2.80
C ARG A 171 2.83 44.94 1.85
N GLN A 172 2.41 44.63 0.62
CA GLN A 172 1.95 45.62 -0.36
C GLN A 172 0.70 46.34 0.14
N ALA A 173 -0.31 45.60 0.63
CA ALA A 173 -1.52 46.16 1.20
C ALA A 173 -1.22 47.07 2.40
N ASN A 174 -0.32 46.68 3.30
CA ASN A 174 0.09 47.52 4.43
C ASN A 174 0.80 48.81 3.99
N ARG A 175 1.64 48.76 2.95
CA ARG A 175 2.28 49.96 2.39
C ARG A 175 1.25 50.92 1.79
N VAL A 176 0.29 50.39 1.03
CA VAL A 176 -0.83 51.16 0.47
C VAL A 176 -1.69 51.78 1.57
N ALA A 177 -2.05 51.01 2.60
CA ALA A 177 -2.83 51.51 3.74
C ALA A 177 -2.09 52.64 4.50
N LYS A 178 -0.79 52.50 4.73
CA LYS A 178 0.03 53.56 5.35
C LYS A 178 0.08 54.83 4.50
N ALA A 179 0.27 54.71 3.20
CA ALA A 179 0.29 55.86 2.31
C ALA A 179 -1.09 56.55 2.24
N ALA A 180 -2.18 55.77 2.21
CA ALA A 180 -3.54 56.30 2.26
C ALA A 180 -3.80 57.06 3.57
N GLY A 181 -3.41 56.49 4.72
CA GLY A 181 -3.55 57.18 6.02
C GLY A 181 -2.70 58.46 6.12
N PHE A 182 -1.50 58.45 5.54
CA PHE A 182 -0.68 59.66 5.45
C PHE A 182 -1.37 60.75 4.60
N LEU A 183 -1.91 60.39 3.43
CA LEU A 183 -2.64 61.33 2.57
C LEU A 183 -3.90 61.89 3.26
N ASP A 184 -4.66 61.05 3.97
CA ASP A 184 -5.84 61.46 4.73
C ASP A 184 -5.47 62.46 5.84
N SER A 185 -4.40 62.17 6.59
CA SER A 185 -3.88 63.07 7.62
C SER A 185 -3.38 64.39 7.03
N LEU A 186 -2.74 64.36 5.85
CA LEU A 186 -2.25 65.54 5.15
C LEU A 186 -3.39 66.43 4.67
N VAL A 187 -4.43 65.84 4.08
CA VAL A 187 -5.62 66.58 3.61
C VAL A 187 -6.37 67.20 4.78
N SER A 188 -6.58 66.43 5.86
CA SER A 188 -7.25 66.93 7.07
C SER A 188 -6.47 68.08 7.72
N ALA A 189 -5.16 67.93 7.87
CA ALA A 189 -4.29 68.97 8.43
C ALA A 189 -4.15 70.19 7.51
N PHE A 190 -4.29 70.02 6.20
CA PHE A 190 -4.34 71.12 5.24
C PHE A 190 -5.65 71.92 5.35
N GLN A 191 -6.79 71.25 5.49
CA GLN A 191 -8.10 71.89 5.58
C GLN A 191 -8.27 72.71 6.86
N THR A 192 -7.69 72.25 7.97
CA THR A 192 -7.79 72.91 9.29
C THR A 192 -6.92 74.15 9.46
N ARG A 193 -6.07 74.51 8.48
CA ARG A 193 -5.24 75.72 8.56
C ARG A 193 -6.05 77.00 8.23
N PRO A 194 -5.81 78.10 8.96
CA PRO A 194 -6.65 79.29 8.91
C PRO A 194 -6.49 80.12 7.62
N ASP A 195 -5.27 80.23 7.08
CA ASP A 195 -4.97 81.08 5.93
C ASP A 195 -4.23 80.35 4.81
N GLY A 196 -4.26 80.94 3.61
CA GLY A 196 -3.62 80.38 2.43
C GLY A 196 -2.12 80.19 2.61
N ASN A 197 -1.40 81.07 3.31
CA ASN A 197 0.05 80.93 3.48
C ASN A 197 0.39 79.78 4.43
N ALA A 198 -0.31 79.66 5.56
CA ALA A 198 -0.16 78.52 6.47
C ALA A 198 -0.44 77.17 5.80
N LYS A 199 -1.38 77.13 4.84
CA LYS A 199 -1.68 75.95 4.02
C LYS A 199 -0.50 75.53 3.13
N PHE A 200 0.11 76.48 2.43
CA PHE A 200 1.25 76.20 1.55
C PHE A 200 2.54 75.91 2.32
N ASP A 201 2.79 76.58 3.46
CA ASP A 201 3.94 76.29 4.32
C ASP A 201 3.85 74.88 4.91
N TYR A 202 2.64 74.47 5.32
CA TYR A 202 2.38 73.11 5.76
C TYR A 202 2.62 72.09 4.64
N LEU A 203 2.07 72.30 3.44
CA LEU A 203 2.32 71.42 2.29
C LEU A 203 3.83 71.32 1.98
N ALA A 204 4.53 72.45 1.96
CA ALA A 204 5.98 72.49 1.73
C ALA A 204 6.75 71.65 2.76
N SER A 205 6.33 71.69 4.03
CA SER A 205 6.94 70.86 5.10
C SER A 205 6.70 69.35 4.91
N GLN A 206 5.59 68.96 4.28
CA GLN A 206 5.20 67.57 4.08
C GLN A 206 5.71 66.97 2.76
N MET A 207 6.30 67.77 1.86
CA MET A 207 6.77 67.30 0.54
C MET A 207 7.79 66.14 0.63
N THR A 208 8.69 66.17 1.61
CA THR A 208 9.63 65.07 1.84
C THR A 208 8.91 63.79 2.28
N GLY A 209 7.89 63.93 3.14
CA GLY A 209 7.04 62.81 3.56
C GLY A 209 6.25 62.20 2.40
N LEU A 210 5.65 63.05 1.56
CA LEU A 210 4.96 62.64 0.33
C LEU A 210 5.88 61.85 -0.61
N ARG A 211 7.10 62.35 -0.86
CA ARG A 211 8.08 61.67 -1.71
C ARG A 211 8.54 60.34 -1.10
N ASN A 212 8.71 60.27 0.22
CA ASN A 212 9.04 59.01 0.90
C ASN A 212 7.92 57.97 0.78
N GLN A 213 6.65 58.36 0.93
CA GLN A 213 5.50 57.46 0.73
C GLN A 213 5.38 57.01 -0.74
N GLN A 214 5.63 57.91 -1.70
CA GLN A 214 5.71 57.57 -3.11
C GLN A 214 6.78 56.51 -3.37
N HIS A 215 8.01 56.71 -2.89
CA HIS A 215 9.09 55.73 -3.08
C HIS A 215 8.76 54.37 -2.43
N ALA A 216 8.16 54.37 -1.24
CA ALA A 216 7.73 53.14 -0.58
C ALA A 216 6.64 52.38 -1.37
N LEU A 217 5.80 53.12 -2.11
CA LEU A 217 4.74 52.57 -2.96
C LEU A 217 5.25 52.03 -4.30
N VAL A 218 6.31 52.61 -4.87
CA VAL A 218 6.89 52.19 -6.17
C VAL A 218 7.16 50.68 -6.18
N ASP A 219 7.77 50.16 -5.12
CA ASP A 219 8.08 48.73 -4.97
C ASP A 219 6.82 47.85 -4.92
N SER A 220 5.73 48.37 -4.33
CA SER A 220 4.46 47.64 -4.21
C SER A 220 3.57 47.74 -5.45
N LEU A 221 3.78 48.77 -6.29
CA LEU A 221 3.00 49.05 -7.50
C LEU A 221 3.73 48.61 -8.78
N SER A 222 4.71 47.71 -8.67
CA SER A 222 5.48 47.22 -9.82
C SER A 222 4.60 46.64 -10.94
N ASN A 223 3.43 46.08 -10.59
CA ASN A 223 2.45 45.55 -11.54
C ASN A 223 1.45 46.61 -12.09
N GLN A 224 1.56 47.87 -11.68
CA GLN A 224 0.71 48.99 -12.11
C GLN A 224 1.56 50.24 -12.43
N PRO A 225 2.42 50.18 -13.47
CA PRO A 225 3.39 51.24 -13.76
C PRO A 225 2.74 52.58 -14.15
N ALA A 226 1.53 52.55 -14.72
CA ALA A 226 0.78 53.75 -15.05
C ALA A 226 0.44 54.59 -13.80
N LEU A 227 -0.04 53.93 -12.73
CA LEU A 227 -0.39 54.60 -11.48
C LEU A 227 0.83 55.20 -10.79
N ASN A 228 1.97 54.49 -10.83
CA ASN A 228 3.22 55.00 -10.30
C ASN A 228 3.69 56.28 -11.04
N ARG A 229 3.60 56.28 -12.38
CA ARG A 229 3.93 57.46 -13.20
C ARG A 229 3.02 58.64 -12.89
N THR A 230 1.71 58.42 -12.79
CA THR A 230 0.73 59.47 -12.47
C THR A 230 0.98 60.07 -11.09
N LEU A 231 1.27 59.24 -10.08
CA LEU A 231 1.58 59.68 -8.73
C LEU A 231 2.84 60.55 -8.71
N SER A 232 3.91 60.11 -9.38
CA SER A 232 5.15 60.89 -9.50
C SER A 232 4.90 62.25 -10.15
N ALA A 233 4.22 62.26 -11.30
CA ALA A 233 3.93 63.49 -12.03
C ALA A 233 3.13 64.49 -11.19
N THR A 234 2.20 63.99 -10.36
CA THR A 234 1.38 64.85 -9.48
C THR A 234 2.21 65.45 -8.35
N ILE A 235 3.09 64.66 -7.71
CA ILE A 235 3.99 65.15 -6.66
C ILE A 235 4.98 66.17 -7.23
N ASP A 236 5.51 65.92 -8.43
CA ASP A 236 6.43 66.85 -9.09
C ASP A 236 5.71 68.16 -9.45
N THR A 237 4.48 68.09 -9.96
CA THR A 237 3.65 69.28 -10.22
C THR A 237 3.38 70.07 -8.94
N LEU A 238 3.02 69.40 -7.84
CA LEU A 238 2.85 70.05 -6.54
C LEU A 238 4.13 70.74 -6.06
N SER A 239 5.28 70.10 -6.24
CA SER A 239 6.58 70.68 -5.88
C SER A 239 6.89 71.96 -6.67
N GLN A 240 6.56 71.97 -7.97
CA GLN A 240 6.75 73.13 -8.85
C GLN A 240 5.83 74.30 -8.45
N ILE A 241 4.56 74.02 -8.13
CA ILE A 241 3.61 75.04 -7.68
C ILE A 241 4.09 75.70 -6.37
N ILE A 242 4.57 74.90 -5.42
CA ILE A 242 5.12 75.41 -4.15
C ILE A 242 6.37 76.27 -4.41
N ALA A 243 7.27 75.83 -5.29
CA ALA A 243 8.48 76.57 -5.64
C ALA A 243 8.17 77.92 -6.31
N MET A 244 7.26 77.95 -7.28
CA MET A 244 6.83 79.19 -7.96
C MET A 244 6.22 80.20 -6.98
N ARG A 245 5.39 79.74 -6.04
CA ARG A 245 4.76 80.63 -5.05
C ARG A 245 5.78 81.24 -4.09
N ARG A 246 6.81 80.47 -3.71
CA ARG A 246 7.92 80.95 -2.86
C ARG A 246 8.70 82.06 -3.55
N GLN A 247 9.00 81.91 -4.85
CA GLN A 247 9.65 82.94 -5.66
C GLN A 247 8.81 84.23 -5.77
N VAL A 248 7.49 84.11 -5.98
CA VAL A 248 6.58 85.27 -6.02
C VAL A 248 6.46 85.95 -4.65
N GLY A 249 6.52 85.19 -3.55
CA GLY A 249 6.54 85.73 -2.19
C GLY A 249 7.82 86.49 -1.85
N ASP A 250 8.98 86.00 -2.30
CA ASP A 250 10.26 86.70 -2.15
C ASP A 250 10.33 87.96 -3.03
N LEU A 251 9.78 87.92 -4.25
CA LEU A 251 9.68 89.10 -5.12
C LEU A 251 8.84 90.23 -4.48
N ARG A 252 7.73 89.91 -3.81
CA ARG A 252 6.92 90.91 -3.07
C ARG A 252 7.63 91.46 -1.82
N ARG A 253 8.52 90.68 -1.17
CA ARG A 253 9.35 91.19 -0.07
C ARG A 253 10.46 92.12 -0.56
N CYS A 254 11.01 91.86 -1.74
CA CYS A 254 11.99 92.74 -2.37
C CYS A 254 11.36 94.07 -2.83
N ASP A 255 10.13 94.04 -3.37
CA ASP A 255 9.44 95.24 -3.86
C ASP A 255 9.02 96.19 -2.72
N PHE A 256 8.64 95.66 -1.55
CA PHE A 256 8.33 96.49 -0.37
C PHE A 256 9.57 97.14 0.27
N ARG A 257 10.78 96.63 -0.02
CA ARG A 257 12.04 97.19 0.49
C ARG A 257 12.74 98.12 -0.50
N CYS A 258 12.20 98.27 -1.72
CA CYS A 258 12.75 99.08 -2.80
C CYS A 258 11.75 100.14 -3.31
N ARG A 259 11.27 101.04 -2.43
CA ARG A 259 10.65 102.31 -2.85
C ARG A 259 11.58 103.48 -2.50
N PRO A 260 12.19 104.17 -3.49
CA PRO A 260 12.91 105.41 -3.25
C PRO A 260 11.91 106.54 -3.06
N GLY A 261 11.82 107.08 -1.84
CA GLY A 261 11.13 108.34 -1.55
C GLY A 261 12.13 109.49 -1.53
N THR A 262 12.20 110.24 -2.61
CA THR A 262 12.99 111.47 -2.78
C THR A 262 12.23 112.71 -2.27
N LEU A 263 13.02 113.74 -1.96
CA LEU A 263 12.72 115.18 -1.71
C LEU A 263 12.17 115.53 -0.30
N GLY A 264 12.69 116.49 0.46
CA GLY A 264 13.73 117.50 0.26
C GLY A 264 13.48 118.70 1.21
N HIS A 265 14.54 119.44 1.53
CA HIS A 265 14.60 120.87 1.95
C HIS A 265 14.77 121.29 3.44
N ILE A 266 15.74 122.21 3.61
CA ILE A 266 16.02 123.22 4.67
C ILE A 266 17.05 122.83 5.74
N ARG A 267 18.33 123.16 5.51
CA ARG A 267 18.93 124.42 5.97
C ARG A 267 20.20 124.75 5.16
#